data_AF-A0A2S0JKW7-F1
#
_entry.id   AF-A0A2S0JKW7-F1
#
_cell.length_a   1.000
_cell.length_b   1.000
_cell.length_c   1.000
_cell.angle_alpha   90.00
_cell.angle_beta   90.00
_cell.angle_gamma   90.00
#
_symmetry.space_group_name_H-M   'P 1'
#
loop_
_entity.id
_entity.type
_entity.pdbx_description
1 polymer ?
#
loop_
_entity_poly.entity_id
_entity_poly.type
_entity_poly.pdbx_seq_one_letter_code
_entity_poly.pdbx_strand_id
1 'polypeptide(L)'
;MRFSFKNDYVLLHWKDRIWKIGPDGKLIPKKDDGGEDMLNPLTGLPFYETIEEGTRVAAKRLNHMDLGIYMAHEFLVELASLVRRMQIQLELDGRVPGNSGTFSDTLDGSTNKITLDKTLTDIVESVPIGTTILKVASVEGFTAFSQVTIFDDLHSENIIITSIGTNTITVQALQHNYKKGAKVARSNVAIDTTLSEMGIGYWQTYHVELVEVV
;
A
#
# COMPACT_ATOMS: atom_id res chain seq x y z
N MET A 1 -14.90 -17.37 15.48
CA MET A 1 -14.96 -18.52 14.57
C MET A 1 -14.00 -18.24 13.41
N ARG A 2 -12.82 -18.87 13.36
CA ARG A 2 -11.88 -18.71 12.23
C ARG A 2 -12.30 -19.70 11.14
N PHE A 3 -13.04 -19.22 10.15
CA PHE A 3 -13.24 -20.00 8.92
C PHE A 3 -11.98 -19.85 8.07
N SER A 4 -11.14 -20.87 8.05
CA SER A 4 -10.11 -21.02 7.02
C SER A 4 -10.79 -21.65 5.83
N PHE A 5 -11.07 -20.87 4.79
CA PHE A 5 -11.52 -21.39 3.51
C PHE A 5 -10.27 -21.89 2.77
N LYS A 6 -9.98 -23.19 2.85
CA LYS A 6 -9.15 -23.83 1.82
C LYS A 6 -10.05 -24.10 0.63
N ASN A 7 -9.77 -23.41 -0.47
CA ASN A 7 -10.53 -23.53 -1.70
C ASN A 7 -9.90 -24.59 -2.59
N ASP A 8 -10.51 -25.77 -2.62
CA ASP A 8 -10.13 -26.86 -3.51
C ASP A 8 -11.17 -27.04 -4.64
N TYR A 9 -11.95 -26.00 -4.99
CA TYR A 9 -12.93 -26.12 -6.07
C TYR A 9 -12.20 -26.24 -7.41
N VAL A 10 -12.36 -27.40 -8.05
CA VAL A 10 -11.80 -27.71 -9.36
C VAL A 10 -12.93 -27.92 -10.34
N LEU A 11 -12.75 -27.43 -11.57
CA LEU A 11 -13.69 -27.64 -12.66
C LEU A 11 -13.91 -29.14 -12.90
N LEU A 12 -15.18 -29.52 -13.02
CA LEU A 12 -15.60 -30.92 -13.14
C LEU A 12 -15.52 -31.44 -14.58
N HIS A 13 -15.47 -30.54 -15.57
CA HIS A 13 -15.33 -30.85 -17.01
C HIS A 13 -16.30 -31.94 -17.49
N TRP A 14 -17.60 -31.65 -17.41
CA TRP A 14 -18.67 -32.51 -17.90
C TRP A 14 -18.50 -32.88 -19.37
N LYS A 15 -18.91 -34.09 -19.74
CA LYS A 15 -18.84 -34.64 -21.10
C LYS A 15 -20.20 -35.08 -21.60
N ASP A 16 -20.44 -34.91 -22.89
CA ASP A 16 -21.69 -35.33 -23.52
C ASP A 16 -21.81 -36.85 -23.58
N ARG A 17 -23.03 -37.35 -23.43
CA ARG A 17 -23.31 -38.77 -23.63
C ARG A 17 -23.38 -39.08 -25.11
N ILE A 18 -22.61 -40.06 -25.57
CA ILE A 18 -22.64 -40.53 -26.95
C ILE A 18 -23.30 -41.91 -26.97
N TRP A 19 -24.43 -42.01 -27.65
CA TRP A 19 -25.15 -43.27 -27.78
C TRP A 19 -24.56 -44.15 -28.88
N LYS A 20 -24.59 -45.47 -28.67
CA LYS A 20 -24.17 -46.43 -29.68
C LYS A 20 -25.31 -46.70 -30.65
N ILE A 21 -25.05 -46.54 -31.94
CA ILE A 21 -26.02 -46.72 -33.02
C ILE A 21 -25.71 -48.03 -33.75
N GLY A 22 -26.72 -48.87 -33.93
CA GLY A 22 -26.63 -50.12 -34.66
C GLY A 22 -26.58 -49.92 -36.18
N PRO A 23 -26.27 -50.98 -36.94
CA PRO A 23 -26.22 -50.94 -38.41
C PRO A 23 -27.54 -50.51 -39.08
N ASP A 24 -28.65 -50.64 -38.36
CA ASP A 24 -30.01 -50.26 -38.75
C ASP A 24 -30.35 -48.78 -38.43
N GLY A 25 -29.40 -48.02 -37.88
CA GLY A 25 -29.58 -46.63 -37.49
C GLY A 25 -30.33 -46.44 -36.16
N LYS A 26 -30.60 -47.52 -35.41
CA LYS A 26 -31.31 -47.45 -34.12
C LYS A 26 -30.36 -47.61 -32.93
N LEU A 27 -30.81 -47.15 -31.76
CA LEU A 27 -30.07 -47.31 -30.51
C LEU A 27 -30.08 -48.79 -30.08
N ILE A 28 -28.94 -49.30 -29.64
CA ILE A 28 -28.81 -50.70 -29.21
C ILE A 28 -29.26 -50.81 -27.75
N PRO A 29 -30.28 -51.62 -27.40
CA PRO A 29 -30.64 -51.90 -26.01
C PRO A 29 -29.49 -52.59 -25.25
N LYS A 30 -29.28 -52.20 -24.01
CA LYS A 30 -28.36 -52.84 -23.07
C LYS A 30 -29.03 -54.10 -22.53
N LYS A 31 -28.33 -55.23 -22.57
CA LYS A 31 -28.82 -56.52 -22.09
C LYS A 31 -28.29 -56.83 -20.69
N ASP A 32 -29.09 -57.51 -19.89
CA ASP A 32 -28.72 -58.08 -18.59
C ASP A 32 -27.89 -59.37 -18.77
N ASP A 33 -27.32 -59.90 -17.68
CA ASP A 33 -26.51 -61.12 -17.66
C ASP A 33 -27.27 -62.36 -18.18
N GLY A 34 -28.60 -62.31 -18.19
CA GLY A 34 -29.49 -63.33 -18.77
C GLY A 34 -29.82 -63.14 -20.26
N GLY A 35 -29.33 -62.08 -20.91
CA GLY A 35 -29.54 -61.80 -22.34
C GLY A 35 -30.85 -61.07 -22.70
N GLU A 36 -31.66 -60.74 -21.71
CA GLU A 36 -32.88 -59.93 -21.82
C GLU A 36 -32.57 -58.43 -21.79
N ASP A 37 -33.43 -57.61 -22.41
CA ASP A 37 -33.25 -56.16 -22.45
C ASP A 37 -33.47 -55.55 -21.06
N MET A 38 -32.49 -54.76 -20.58
CA MET A 38 -32.57 -54.10 -19.29
C MET A 38 -33.53 -52.91 -19.38
N LEU A 39 -34.71 -53.03 -18.79
CA LEU A 39 -35.75 -52.00 -18.84
C LEU A 39 -35.60 -50.97 -17.71
N ASN A 40 -35.88 -49.71 -18.03
CA ASN A 40 -35.97 -48.66 -17.04
C ASN A 40 -37.28 -48.78 -16.25
N PRO A 41 -37.23 -48.97 -14.92
CA PRO A 41 -38.42 -49.21 -14.10
C PRO A 41 -39.39 -48.03 -14.06
N LEU A 42 -38.94 -46.82 -14.44
CA LEU A 42 -39.76 -45.61 -14.42
C LEU A 42 -40.43 -45.30 -15.76
N THR A 43 -39.86 -45.78 -16.88
CA THR A 43 -40.36 -45.43 -18.23
C THR A 43 -40.79 -46.64 -19.05
N GLY A 44 -40.44 -47.86 -18.64
CA GLY A 44 -40.70 -49.09 -19.39
C GLY A 44 -39.90 -49.22 -20.69
N LEU A 45 -38.99 -48.29 -20.97
CA LEU A 45 -38.11 -48.31 -22.14
C LEU A 45 -36.78 -48.99 -21.79
N PRO A 46 -36.13 -49.67 -22.75
CA PRO A 46 -34.81 -50.24 -22.52
C PRO A 46 -33.77 -49.16 -22.22
N PHE A 47 -32.83 -49.46 -21.34
CA PHE A 47 -31.57 -48.75 -21.29
C PHE A 47 -30.82 -49.03 -22.57
N TYR A 48 -30.20 -48.01 -23.18
CA TYR A 48 -29.44 -48.16 -24.40
C TYR A 48 -27.94 -48.14 -24.13
N GLU A 49 -27.16 -48.86 -24.93
CA GLU A 49 -25.71 -48.84 -24.90
C GLU A 49 -25.16 -47.46 -25.30
N THR A 50 -24.13 -47.02 -24.58
CA THR A 50 -23.41 -45.77 -24.84
C THR A 50 -21.97 -46.06 -25.19
N ILE A 51 -21.43 -45.31 -26.15
CA ILE A 51 -19.99 -45.29 -26.48
C ILE A 51 -19.22 -44.53 -25.39
N GLU A 52 -19.79 -43.43 -24.90
CA GLU A 52 -19.25 -42.66 -23.79
C GLU A 52 -20.36 -42.38 -22.77
N GLU A 53 -20.15 -42.81 -21.52
CA GLU A 53 -21.03 -42.49 -20.41
C GLU A 53 -20.87 -41.01 -20.05
N GLY A 54 -21.76 -40.17 -20.58
CA GLY A 54 -21.77 -38.73 -20.32
C GLY A 54 -23.04 -38.23 -19.62
N THR A 55 -23.11 -36.91 -19.46
CA THR A 55 -24.22 -36.22 -18.81
C THR A 55 -25.51 -36.34 -19.59
N ARG A 56 -26.63 -36.43 -18.86
CA ARG A 56 -27.98 -36.48 -19.45
C ARG A 56 -28.38 -35.15 -20.11
N VAL A 57 -27.74 -34.06 -19.69
CA VAL A 57 -27.93 -32.69 -20.20
C VAL A 57 -26.68 -32.31 -20.98
N ALA A 58 -26.81 -31.44 -21.98
CA ALA A 58 -25.69 -30.97 -22.80
C ALA A 58 -24.54 -30.45 -21.93
N ALA A 59 -23.38 -31.07 -22.06
CA ALA A 59 -22.17 -30.79 -21.30
C ALA A 59 -21.73 -29.34 -21.45
N LYS A 60 -21.92 -28.75 -22.64
CA LYS A 60 -21.66 -27.32 -22.87
C LYS A 60 -22.38 -26.41 -21.87
N ARG A 61 -23.65 -26.70 -21.53
CA ARG A 61 -24.41 -25.88 -20.57
C ARG A 61 -23.92 -26.09 -19.14
N LEU A 62 -23.64 -27.33 -18.77
CA LEU A 62 -23.15 -27.66 -17.43
C LEU A 62 -21.75 -27.09 -17.19
N ASN A 63 -20.85 -27.19 -18.17
CA ASN A 63 -19.52 -26.58 -18.10
C ASN A 63 -19.56 -25.06 -18.04
N HIS A 64 -20.55 -24.42 -18.68
CA HIS A 64 -20.73 -22.97 -18.56
C HIS A 64 -21.18 -22.57 -17.15
N MET A 65 -22.08 -23.34 -16.54
CA MET A 65 -22.51 -23.11 -15.14
C MET A 65 -21.36 -23.38 -14.17
N ASP A 66 -20.61 -24.46 -14.38
CA ASP A 66 -19.45 -24.84 -13.57
C ASP A 66 -18.36 -23.76 -13.61
N LEU A 67 -18.08 -23.21 -14.80
CA LEU A 67 -17.19 -22.06 -14.95
C LEU A 67 -17.70 -20.82 -14.20
N GLY A 68 -19.01 -20.55 -14.25
CA GLY A 68 -19.61 -19.45 -13.50
C GLY A 68 -19.44 -19.59 -11.99
N ILE A 69 -19.58 -20.81 -11.46
CA ILE A 69 -19.34 -21.13 -10.05
C ILE A 69 -17.86 -20.90 -9.69
N TYR A 70 -16.94 -21.40 -10.52
CA TYR A 70 -15.50 -21.20 -10.34
C TYR A 70 -15.15 -19.70 -10.29
N MET A 71 -15.63 -18.91 -11.26
CA MET A 71 -15.36 -17.47 -11.32
C MET A 71 -15.96 -16.69 -10.14
N ALA A 72 -17.18 -17.02 -9.73
CA ALA A 72 -17.81 -16.39 -8.57
C ALA A 72 -17.03 -16.69 -7.29
N HIS A 73 -16.48 -17.90 -7.17
CA HIS A 73 -15.64 -18.27 -6.05
C HIS A 73 -14.34 -17.46 -5.99
N GLU A 74 -13.60 -17.38 -7.10
CA GLU A 74 -12.37 -16.57 -7.19
C GLU A 74 -12.62 -15.12 -6.78
N PHE A 75 -13.71 -14.53 -7.28
CA PHE A 75 -14.12 -13.17 -6.92
C PHE A 75 -14.38 -13.01 -5.41
N LEU A 76 -15.02 -13.98 -4.76
CA LEU A 76 -15.28 -13.92 -3.32
C LEU A 76 -13.98 -14.00 -2.49
N VAL A 77 -12.99 -14.78 -2.94
CA VAL A 77 -11.68 -14.88 -2.28
C VAL A 77 -10.93 -13.55 -2.37
N GLU A 78 -10.93 -12.93 -3.56
CA GLU A 78 -10.33 -11.61 -3.76
C GLU A 78 -11.02 -10.55 -2.89
N LEU A 79 -12.36 -10.55 -2.88
CA LEU A 79 -13.15 -9.62 -2.07
C LEU A 79 -12.88 -9.81 -0.58
N ALA A 80 -12.81 -11.04 -0.08
CA ALA A 80 -12.49 -11.33 1.32
C ALA A 80 -11.07 -10.82 1.69
N SER A 81 -10.11 -10.98 0.78
CA SER A 81 -8.75 -10.46 0.95
C SER A 81 -8.70 -8.93 1.00
N LEU A 82 -9.51 -8.27 0.17
CA LEU A 82 -9.68 -6.81 0.17
C LEU A 82 -10.30 -6.33 1.49
N VAL A 83 -11.40 -6.95 1.93
CA VAL A 83 -12.05 -6.64 3.21
C VAL A 83 -11.08 -6.81 4.37
N ARG A 84 -10.26 -7.87 4.37
CA ARG A 84 -9.24 -8.10 5.41
C ARG A 84 -8.21 -6.98 5.46
N ARG A 85 -7.75 -6.50 4.29
CA ARG A 85 -6.83 -5.35 4.21
C ARG A 85 -7.45 -4.06 4.75
N MET A 86 -8.71 -3.78 4.40
CA MET A 86 -9.43 -2.62 4.95
C MET A 86 -9.62 -2.72 6.47
N GLN A 87 -9.96 -3.90 7.00
CA GLN A 87 -10.07 -4.12 8.45
C GLN A 87 -8.74 -3.87 9.16
N ILE A 88 -7.62 -4.35 8.63
CA ILE A 88 -6.30 -4.09 9.18
C ILE A 88 -6.02 -2.58 9.18
N GLN A 89 -6.33 -1.90 8.09
CA GLN A 89 -6.12 -0.45 7.99
C GLN A 89 -6.96 0.33 9.02
N LEU A 90 -8.22 -0.06 9.22
CA LEU A 90 -9.10 0.55 10.22
C LEU A 90 -8.68 0.24 11.67
N GLU A 91 -8.23 -0.99 11.95
CA GLU A 91 -7.69 -1.34 13.26
C GLU A 91 -6.42 -0.54 13.56
N LEU A 92 -5.57 -0.29 12.56
CA LEU A 92 -4.38 0.56 12.72
C LEU A 92 -4.75 2.04 12.97
N ASP A 93 -5.81 2.55 12.33
CA ASP A 93 -6.23 3.96 12.40
C ASP A 93 -7.08 4.31 13.64
N GLY A 94 -7.40 3.34 14.50
CA GLY A 94 -8.33 3.55 15.63
C GLY A 94 -8.03 2.79 16.92
N ARG A 95 -6.91 2.06 17.03
CA ARG A 95 -6.64 1.17 18.19
C ARG A 95 -6.53 1.89 19.55
N VAL A 96 -6.14 3.17 19.57
CA VAL A 96 -5.96 3.94 20.80
C VAL A 96 -6.58 5.33 20.62
N PRO A 97 -7.42 5.82 21.56
CA PRO A 97 -7.96 7.18 21.51
C PRO A 97 -6.83 8.21 21.43
N GLY A 98 -6.81 9.02 20.38
CA GLY A 98 -5.79 10.04 20.14
C GLY A 98 -4.67 9.64 19.17
N ASN A 99 -4.65 8.40 18.65
CA ASN A 99 -3.71 7.99 17.60
C ASN A 99 -4.37 8.06 16.21
N SER A 100 -4.19 9.19 15.52
CA SER A 100 -4.68 9.40 14.13
C SER A 100 -3.55 9.24 13.08
N GLY A 101 -2.59 8.36 13.36
CA GLY A 101 -1.40 8.18 12.54
C GLY A 101 -1.03 6.72 12.34
N THR A 102 -1.07 6.27 11.08
CA THR A 102 -0.43 5.03 10.65
C THR A 102 1.06 5.33 10.45
N PHE A 103 1.93 4.86 11.36
CA PHE A 103 3.40 4.90 11.23
C PHE A 103 3.96 3.74 10.40
N SER A 104 3.15 3.16 9.52
CA SER A 104 3.58 2.03 8.71
C SER A 104 4.03 2.56 7.35
N ASP A 105 5.33 2.49 7.11
CA ASP A 105 5.87 2.51 5.75
C ASP A 105 5.56 1.17 5.09
N THR A 106 4.85 1.20 3.98
CA THR A 106 4.48 0.01 3.22
C THR A 106 5.66 -0.56 2.41
N LEU A 107 6.82 0.13 2.42
CA LEU A 107 8.05 -0.24 1.69
C LEU A 107 7.78 -0.51 0.20
N ASP A 108 6.72 0.08 -0.35
CA ASP A 108 6.26 -0.07 -1.73
C ASP A 108 6.63 1.15 -2.60
N GLY A 109 7.46 2.04 -2.05
CA GLY A 109 7.92 3.25 -2.74
C GLY A 109 6.91 4.40 -2.77
N SER A 110 5.75 4.25 -2.11
CA SER A 110 4.79 5.34 -1.92
C SER A 110 5.10 6.10 -0.63
N THR A 111 5.01 7.44 -0.68
CA THR A 111 5.46 8.27 0.46
C THR A 111 4.53 8.10 1.66
N ASN A 112 5.11 7.81 2.82
CA ASN A 112 4.46 7.96 4.12
C ASN A 112 3.79 9.34 4.21
N LYS A 113 2.69 9.45 4.96
CA LYS A 113 2.02 10.75 5.23
C LYS A 113 2.92 11.77 5.99
N ILE A 114 4.18 11.43 6.23
CA ILE A 114 5.21 12.24 6.88
C ILE A 114 6.29 12.51 5.84
N THR A 115 6.49 13.78 5.53
CA THR A 115 7.58 14.25 4.66
C THR A 115 8.59 15.02 5.50
N LEU A 116 9.88 14.82 5.23
CA LEU A 116 10.94 15.58 5.89
C LEU A 116 10.95 17.01 5.32
N ASP A 117 10.69 17.98 6.19
CA ASP A 117 10.77 19.39 5.85
C ASP A 117 12.24 19.88 5.94
N LYS A 118 12.85 20.10 4.77
CA LYS A 118 14.25 20.53 4.63
C LYS A 118 14.40 22.06 4.56
N THR A 119 13.36 22.82 4.84
CA THR A 119 13.43 24.29 4.80
C THR A 119 14.46 24.79 5.81
N LEU A 120 15.42 25.58 5.33
CA LEU A 120 16.51 26.14 6.12
C LEU A 120 16.92 27.53 5.62
N THR A 121 17.42 28.38 6.52
CA THR A 121 17.94 29.71 6.19
C THR A 121 19.09 30.10 7.13
N ASP A 122 19.83 31.13 6.75
CA ASP A 122 20.99 31.65 7.46
C ASP A 122 20.65 32.94 8.21
N ILE A 123 21.10 33.05 9.46
CA ILE A 123 21.08 34.31 10.19
C ILE A 123 22.19 35.23 9.67
N VAL A 124 21.84 36.45 9.28
CA VAL A 124 22.78 37.36 8.58
C VAL A 124 23.70 38.16 9.51
N GLU A 125 23.40 38.20 10.81
CA GLU A 125 24.16 38.92 11.84
C GLU A 125 24.30 38.08 13.11
N SER A 126 25.22 38.44 14.01
CA SER A 126 25.31 37.77 15.31
C SER A 126 24.11 38.16 16.17
N VAL A 127 23.57 37.20 16.92
CA VAL A 127 22.36 37.37 17.71
C VAL A 127 22.67 37.15 19.19
N PRO A 128 22.43 38.14 20.07
CA PRO A 128 22.60 37.96 21.50
C PRO A 128 21.44 37.19 22.13
N ILE A 129 21.67 36.69 23.35
CA ILE A 129 20.66 36.07 24.20
C ILE A 129 19.45 37.01 24.40
N GLY A 130 18.25 36.44 24.44
CA GLY A 130 17.00 37.17 24.63
C GLY A 130 16.45 37.86 23.38
N THR A 131 17.15 37.79 22.24
CA THR A 131 16.64 38.36 20.98
C THR A 131 15.36 37.66 20.54
N THR A 132 14.43 38.41 19.97
CA THR A 132 13.15 37.89 19.45
C THR A 132 12.98 38.10 17.96
N ILE A 133 13.80 38.91 17.31
CA ILE A 133 13.73 39.19 15.87
C ILE A 133 15.05 38.77 15.23
N LEU A 134 14.98 37.76 14.37
CA LEU A 134 16.12 37.24 13.64
C LEU A 134 16.12 37.82 12.24
N LYS A 135 17.22 38.48 11.84
CA LYS A 135 17.43 38.82 10.43
C LYS A 135 17.98 37.60 9.72
N VAL A 136 17.31 37.18 8.64
CA VAL A 136 17.65 35.96 7.91
C VAL A 136 17.83 36.23 6.43
N ALA A 137 18.55 35.35 5.74
CA ALA A 137 18.82 35.47 4.31
C ALA A 137 17.56 35.26 3.45
N SER A 138 16.69 34.33 3.86
CA SER A 138 15.39 34.06 3.24
C SER A 138 14.36 33.64 4.31
N VAL A 139 13.09 33.97 4.05
CA VAL A 139 11.93 33.52 4.84
C VAL A 139 11.05 32.51 4.08
N GLU A 140 11.49 32.11 2.88
CA GLU A 140 10.75 31.17 2.04
C GLU A 140 10.57 29.81 2.74
N GLY A 141 9.38 29.24 2.64
CA GLY A 141 9.02 27.96 3.27
C GLY A 141 8.74 28.03 4.77
N PHE A 142 9.02 29.16 5.45
CA PHE A 142 8.68 29.33 6.86
C PHE A 142 7.26 29.84 7.05
N THR A 143 6.58 29.34 8.07
CA THR A 143 5.24 29.77 8.48
C THR A 143 5.23 30.13 9.97
N ALA A 144 4.36 31.07 10.33
CA ALA A 144 4.14 31.40 11.75
C ALA A 144 3.55 30.22 12.51
N PHE A 145 3.78 30.18 13.83
CA PHE A 145 3.37 29.11 14.75
C PHE A 145 3.97 27.75 14.45
N SER A 146 5.13 27.74 13.80
CA SER A 146 5.86 26.55 13.43
C SER A 146 7.16 26.45 14.25
N GLN A 147 7.54 25.24 14.67
CA GLN A 147 8.76 25.01 15.46
C GLN A 147 9.99 24.88 14.55
N VAL A 148 11.05 25.61 14.86
CA VAL A 148 12.34 25.57 14.16
C VAL A 148 13.45 25.26 15.14
N THR A 149 14.53 24.66 14.63
CA THR A 149 15.78 24.51 15.35
C THR A 149 16.73 25.60 14.90
N ILE A 150 17.29 26.33 15.86
CA ILE A 150 18.37 27.29 15.65
C ILE A 150 19.66 26.66 16.16
N PHE A 151 20.69 26.59 15.31
CA PHE A 151 21.94 25.97 15.69
C PHE A 151 23.16 26.63 15.05
N ASP A 152 24.26 26.62 15.80
CA ASP A 152 25.61 26.91 15.32
C ASP A 152 26.57 25.77 15.75
N ASP A 153 27.88 26.05 15.84
CA ASP A 153 28.88 25.06 16.26
C ASP A 153 28.86 24.73 17.76
N LEU A 154 28.26 25.59 18.59
CA LEU A 154 28.33 25.48 20.05
C LEU A 154 26.96 25.22 20.69
N HIS A 155 25.90 25.81 20.14
CA HIS A 155 24.57 25.81 20.72
C HIS A 155 23.52 25.33 19.71
N SER A 156 22.48 24.70 20.24
CA SER A 156 21.28 24.31 19.48
C SER A 156 20.06 24.44 20.38
N GLU A 157 19.01 25.09 19.90
CA GLU A 157 17.75 25.20 20.64
C GLU A 157 16.53 25.14 19.70
N ASN A 158 15.39 24.69 20.23
CA ASN A 158 14.14 24.58 19.46
C ASN A 158 13.18 25.67 19.88
N ILE A 159 12.71 26.47 18.93
CA ILE A 159 11.89 27.65 19.18
C ILE A 159 10.70 27.72 18.23
N ILE A 160 9.62 28.34 18.69
CA ILE A 160 8.43 28.59 17.88
C ILE A 160 8.53 29.95 17.21
N ILE A 161 8.26 30.00 15.89
CA ILE A 161 8.09 31.23 15.13
C ILE A 161 6.77 31.89 15.54
N THR A 162 6.81 33.16 15.92
CA THR A 162 5.62 33.95 16.27
C THR A 162 5.06 34.72 15.07
N SER A 163 5.93 35.25 14.21
CA SER A 163 5.54 35.93 12.97
C SER A 163 6.67 35.92 11.93
N ILE A 164 6.30 36.10 10.67
CA ILE A 164 7.24 36.24 9.54
C ILE A 164 7.11 37.67 9.00
N GLY A 165 8.24 38.36 8.87
CA GLY A 165 8.34 39.68 8.24
C GLY A 165 9.12 39.63 6.92
N THR A 166 9.51 40.79 6.42
CA THR A 166 10.41 40.89 5.25
C THR A 166 11.84 40.63 5.69
N ASN A 167 12.41 39.48 5.29
CA ASN A 167 13.75 39.01 5.68
C ASN A 167 13.97 38.90 7.19
N THR A 168 12.88 38.79 7.96
CA THR A 168 12.93 38.64 9.41
C THR A 168 11.99 37.53 9.88
N ILE A 169 12.44 36.78 10.87
CA ILE A 169 11.65 35.77 11.56
C ILE A 169 11.56 36.19 13.02
N THR A 170 10.34 36.39 13.52
CA THR A 170 10.11 36.67 14.93
C THR A 170 9.91 35.36 15.67
N VAL A 171 10.57 35.21 16.80
CA VAL A 171 10.63 34.01 17.62
C VAL A 171 10.45 34.34 19.10
N GLN A 172 10.29 33.32 19.93
CA GLN A 172 10.42 33.48 21.38
C GLN A 172 11.85 33.89 21.74
N ALA A 173 12.03 34.53 22.90
CA ALA A 173 13.34 35.00 23.34
C ALA A 173 14.36 33.86 23.40
N LEU A 174 15.49 34.02 22.68
CA LEU A 174 16.55 33.01 22.64
C LEU A 174 17.19 32.77 24.00
N GLN A 175 17.55 31.52 24.30
CA GLN A 175 18.32 31.17 25.50
C GLN A 175 19.83 31.27 25.29
N HIS A 176 20.29 31.21 24.04
CA HIS A 176 21.71 31.30 23.72
C HIS A 176 22.02 32.49 22.81
N ASN A 177 23.31 32.77 22.67
CA ASN A 177 23.82 33.63 21.62
C ASN A 177 24.19 32.77 20.39
N TYR A 178 24.03 33.36 19.21
CA TYR A 178 24.35 32.71 17.94
C TYR A 178 25.28 33.56 17.09
N LYS A 179 26.22 32.90 16.44
CA LYS A 179 27.15 33.53 15.49
C LYS A 179 26.43 33.91 14.20
N LYS A 180 26.99 34.88 13.47
CA LYS A 180 26.58 35.15 12.09
C LYS A 180 26.72 33.86 11.26
N GLY A 181 25.70 33.54 10.47
CA GLY A 181 25.63 32.33 9.67
C GLY A 181 25.08 31.12 10.42
N ALA A 182 24.62 31.27 11.67
CA ALA A 182 23.85 30.24 12.35
C ALA A 182 22.60 29.88 11.51
N LYS A 183 22.19 28.62 11.58
CA LYS A 183 21.10 28.08 10.76
C LYS A 183 19.79 28.14 11.52
N VAL A 184 18.71 28.51 10.83
CA VAL A 184 17.33 28.32 11.28
C VAL A 184 16.73 27.26 10.36
N ALA A 185 16.33 26.11 10.89
CA ALA A 185 15.87 24.98 10.08
C ALA A 185 14.60 24.34 10.65
N ARG A 186 13.74 23.83 9.76
CA ARG A 186 12.58 22.99 10.12
C ARG A 186 13.01 21.59 10.56
N SER A 187 14.06 21.07 9.94
CA SER A 187 14.76 19.88 10.36
C SER A 187 16.25 20.07 10.15
N ASN A 188 17.05 19.72 11.15
CA ASN A 188 18.51 19.71 11.06
C ASN A 188 19.06 18.31 10.72
N VAL A 189 18.26 17.40 10.16
CA VAL A 189 18.72 16.06 9.83
C VAL A 189 19.60 16.08 8.57
N ALA A 190 20.78 15.45 8.67
CA ALA A 190 21.60 15.08 7.52
C ALA A 190 21.34 13.62 7.14
N ILE A 191 21.02 13.36 5.88
CA ILE A 191 20.82 12.01 5.35
C ILE A 191 22.12 11.57 4.67
N ASP A 192 22.75 10.54 5.22
CA ASP A 192 23.88 9.86 4.58
C ASP A 192 23.36 8.65 3.79
N THR A 193 23.32 8.79 2.47
CA THR A 193 22.87 7.71 1.57
C THR A 193 23.94 6.63 1.35
N THR A 194 25.19 6.87 1.74
CA THR A 194 26.30 5.91 1.61
C THR A 194 26.30 4.94 2.78
N LEU A 195 26.19 5.47 4.00
CA LEU A 195 26.10 4.67 5.22
C LEU A 195 24.67 4.23 5.55
N SER A 196 23.67 4.78 4.84
CA SER A 196 22.24 4.55 5.11
C SER A 196 21.81 4.98 6.51
N GLU A 197 22.31 6.14 6.94
CA GLU A 197 22.08 6.66 8.29
C GLU A 197 21.50 8.09 8.24
N MET A 198 20.77 8.43 9.30
CA MET A 198 20.31 9.79 9.55
C MET A 198 21.08 10.36 10.74
N GLY A 199 21.83 11.43 10.49
CA GLY A 199 22.65 12.11 11.48
C GLY A 199 22.17 13.54 11.77
N ILE A 200 22.88 14.20 12.68
CA ILE A 200 22.70 15.63 12.95
C ILE A 200 23.48 16.41 11.89
N GLY A 201 22.80 17.37 11.27
CA GLY A 201 23.39 18.29 10.29
C GLY A 201 24.35 19.26 10.95
N TYR A 202 25.51 19.44 10.34
CA TYR A 202 26.55 20.33 10.82
C TYR A 202 26.30 21.78 10.39
N TRP A 203 26.82 22.71 11.20
CA TRP A 203 27.04 24.08 10.74
C TRP A 203 28.12 24.06 9.64
N GLN A 204 27.75 24.44 8.42
CA GLN A 204 28.62 24.30 7.25
C GLN A 204 29.74 25.37 7.26
N THR A 205 30.97 24.95 6.96
CA THR A 205 32.08 25.85 6.62
C THR A 205 32.21 25.96 5.11
N TYR A 206 32.15 27.18 4.57
CA TYR A 206 32.27 27.43 3.13
C TYR A 206 33.73 27.62 2.72
N HIS A 207 34.14 26.98 1.63
CA HIS A 207 35.38 27.30 0.91
C HIS A 207 35.05 28.27 -0.23
N VAL A 208 35.75 29.40 -0.30
CA VAL A 208 35.58 30.39 -1.38
C VAL A 208 36.83 30.35 -2.25
N GLU A 209 36.67 29.95 -3.51
CA GLU A 209 37.72 30.04 -4.52
C GLU A 209 37.50 31.30 -5.36
N LEU A 210 38.47 32.20 -5.37
CA LEU A 210 38.47 33.39 -6.23
C LEU A 210 39.08 33.00 -7.58
N VAL A 211 38.23 32.85 -8.59
CA VAL A 211 38.67 32.73 -9.98
C VAL A 211 38.85 34.14 -10.53
N GLU A 212 40.10 34.60 -10.61
CA GLU A 212 40.44 35.85 -11.30
C GLU A 212 40.34 35.61 -12.81
N VAL A 213 39.54 36.43 -13.52
CA VAL A 213 39.52 36.46 -14.97
C VAL A 213 40.64 37.40 -15.42
N VAL A 214 41.69 36.85 -16.03
CA VAL A 214 42.81 37.61 -16.62
C VAL A 214 42.41 38.21 -17.96
#